data_AF-Q3SI27-F1
#
_entry.id   AF-Q3SI27-F1
#
_cell.length_a   1.000
_cell.length_b   1.000
_cell.length_c   1.000
_cell.angle_alpha   90.00
_cell.angle_beta   90.00
_cell.angle_gamma   90.00
#
_symmetry.space_group_name_H-M   'P 1'
#
loop_
_entity.id
_entity.type
_entity.pdbx_description
1 polymer ?
#
loop_
_entity_poly.entity_id
_entity_poly.type
_entity_poly.pdbx_seq_one_letter_code
_entity_poly.pdbx_strand_id
1 'polypeptide(L)'
;MSKVLLALTSAALVALSGCATNQPADTSAAAAQTTQGGISAEAQAALAQAQADVKAAKSKNALWTTADAALKAAEEAAKKGDSATVIKQSKLASDHVQKGLAQLNYPTLKVGD
;
A
#
# COMPACT_ATOMS: atom_id res chain seq x y z
N MET A 1 10.99 -49.85 -8.94
CA MET A 1 11.64 -49.34 -10.15
C MET A 1 10.68 -48.40 -10.87
N SER A 2 10.85 -47.09 -10.71
CA SER A 2 10.30 -46.08 -11.63
C SER A 2 11.40 -45.06 -11.87
N LYS A 3 11.94 -45.14 -13.09
CA LYS A 3 12.96 -44.27 -13.65
C LYS A 3 12.24 -43.22 -14.49
N VAL A 4 12.22 -41.97 -14.06
CA VAL A 4 12.09 -40.75 -14.90
C VAL A 4 12.59 -39.61 -14.00
N LEU A 5 13.87 -39.24 -13.94
CA LEU A 5 14.68 -38.52 -14.94
C LEU A 5 13.89 -37.42 -15.66
N LEU A 6 13.79 -36.26 -15.00
CA LEU A 6 13.69 -34.96 -15.66
C LEU A 6 14.65 -33.99 -14.96
N ALA A 7 15.92 -34.10 -15.34
CA ALA A 7 16.88 -33.00 -15.30
C ALA A 7 16.93 -32.39 -16.71
N LEU A 8 17.45 -31.16 -16.80
CA LEU A 8 17.62 -30.28 -17.97
C LEU A 8 16.37 -29.46 -18.30
N THR A 9 16.41 -28.13 -18.52
CA THR A 9 17.52 -27.18 -18.71
C THR A 9 16.92 -25.78 -18.89
N SER A 10 17.75 -24.76 -18.63
CA SER A 10 17.72 -23.43 -19.28
C SER A 10 16.81 -22.34 -18.72
N ALA A 11 17.40 -21.57 -17.80
CA ALA A 11 17.62 -20.13 -17.92
C ALA A 11 16.83 -19.35 -19.00
N ALA A 12 15.98 -18.43 -18.54
CA ALA A 12 15.61 -17.11 -19.12
C ALA A 12 14.35 -16.67 -18.34
N LEU A 13 14.37 -15.69 -17.43
CA LEU A 13 14.61 -14.27 -17.68
C LEU A 13 14.94 -13.57 -16.34
N VAL A 14 16.23 -13.41 -16.05
CA VAL A 14 16.68 -12.27 -15.26
C VAL A 14 17.07 -11.21 -16.29
N ALA A 15 16.10 -10.36 -16.62
CA ALA A 15 16.33 -9.17 -17.44
C ALA A 15 15.61 -7.99 -16.76
N LEU A 16 16.22 -7.47 -15.70
CA LEU A 16 16.04 -6.07 -15.33
C LEU A 16 17.40 -5.47 -14.96
N SER A 17 18.35 -5.64 -15.89
CA SER A 17 19.59 -4.86 -15.96
C SER A 17 19.32 -3.61 -16.78
N GLY A 18 18.88 -2.53 -16.12
CA GLY A 18 18.99 -1.17 -16.64
C GLY A 18 20.11 -0.44 -15.93
N CYS A 19 21.37 -0.67 -16.33
CA CYS A 19 22.53 0.15 -15.98
C CYS A 19 22.44 1.49 -16.74
N ALA A 20 22.51 2.62 -16.03
CA ALA A 20 23.72 3.40 -15.78
C ALA A 20 24.25 4.15 -17.02
N THR A 21 23.87 5.43 -17.13
CA THR A 21 24.67 6.46 -17.79
C THR A 21 25.35 7.28 -16.70
N ASN A 22 26.67 7.44 -16.80
CA ASN A 22 27.52 8.18 -15.87
C ASN A 22 27.69 9.66 -16.27
N GLN A 23 27.68 10.55 -15.24
CA GLN A 23 28.49 11.80 -15.04
C GLN A 23 27.97 13.14 -15.64
N PRO A 24 28.26 14.35 -15.05
CA PRO A 24 28.65 14.77 -13.68
C PRO A 24 27.66 15.78 -12.99
N ALA A 25 27.88 16.01 -11.69
CA ALA A 25 27.64 17.22 -10.85
C ALA A 25 26.30 18.01 -10.90
N ASP A 26 25.82 18.29 -9.68
CA ASP A 26 24.80 19.26 -9.29
C ASP A 26 23.36 19.02 -9.75
N THR A 27 22.52 18.61 -8.79
CA THR A 27 21.36 19.38 -8.27
C THR A 27 20.32 18.39 -7.70
N SER A 28 19.89 18.64 -6.47
CA SER A 28 18.68 18.07 -5.85
C SER A 28 17.53 17.87 -6.83
N ALA A 29 17.01 16.63 -6.96
CA ALA A 29 15.60 16.28 -7.18
C ALA A 29 15.46 14.83 -7.72
N ALA A 30 15.75 13.83 -6.90
CA ALA A 30 15.19 12.49 -7.11
C ALA A 30 13.83 12.40 -6.40
N ALA A 31 12.84 13.16 -6.87
CA ALA A 31 11.44 12.99 -6.52
C ALA A 31 10.57 13.60 -7.60
N ALA A 32 9.46 12.93 -7.92
CA ALA A 32 8.42 13.34 -8.86
C ALA A 32 8.65 13.01 -10.34
N GLN A 33 8.75 11.72 -10.67
CA GLN A 33 8.09 11.25 -11.88
C GLN A 33 6.58 11.24 -11.61
N THR A 34 5.93 12.38 -11.82
CA THR A 34 4.47 12.53 -11.78
C THR A 34 3.87 11.79 -12.96
N THR A 35 3.44 10.55 -12.73
CA THR A 35 2.55 9.86 -13.66
C THR A 35 1.11 10.36 -13.44
N GLN A 36 0.33 10.33 -14.53
CA GLN A 36 -1.01 10.88 -14.67
C GLN A 36 -1.88 10.72 -13.40
N GLY A 37 -2.19 11.85 -12.75
CA GLY A 37 -2.87 11.89 -11.44
C GLY A 37 -2.25 12.85 -10.41
N GLY A 38 -1.10 13.47 -10.71
CA GLY A 38 -0.49 14.52 -9.88
C GLY A 38 0.24 14.02 -8.63
N ILE A 39 0.17 12.72 -8.32
CA ILE A 39 0.89 12.08 -7.21
C ILE A 39 1.80 10.95 -7.70
N SER A 40 2.84 10.63 -6.94
CA SER A 40 3.80 9.57 -7.22
C SER A 40 3.16 8.17 -7.29
N ALA A 41 3.80 7.23 -7.98
CA ALA A 41 3.33 5.84 -8.07
C ALA A 41 3.19 5.15 -6.69
N GLU A 42 4.10 5.42 -5.74
CA GLU A 42 3.99 4.91 -4.37
C GLU A 42 2.72 5.45 -3.69
N ALA A 43 2.44 6.75 -3.84
CA ALA A 43 1.24 7.36 -3.28
C ALA A 43 -0.04 6.77 -3.88
N GLN A 44 -0.06 6.51 -5.20
CA GLN A 44 -1.20 5.84 -5.85
C GLN A 44 -1.42 4.43 -5.29
N ALA A 45 -0.36 3.64 -5.15
CA ALA A 45 -0.43 2.30 -4.58
C ALA A 45 -0.91 2.31 -3.11
N ALA A 46 -0.38 3.23 -2.29
CA ALA A 46 -0.79 3.38 -0.91
C ALA A 46 -2.28 3.76 -0.80
N LEU A 47 -2.75 4.69 -1.64
CA LEU A 47 -4.16 5.10 -1.65
C LEU A 47 -5.08 3.95 -2.06
N ALA A 48 -4.73 3.21 -3.11
CA ALA A 48 -5.51 2.06 -3.58
C ALA A 48 -5.61 0.97 -2.50
N GLN A 49 -4.51 0.68 -1.80
CA GLN A 49 -4.50 -0.27 -0.69
C GLN A 49 -5.42 0.19 0.44
N ALA A 50 -5.31 1.44 0.88
CA ALA A 50 -6.15 1.98 1.94
C ALA A 50 -7.66 1.96 1.59
N GLN A 51 -8.01 2.23 0.32
CA GLN A 51 -9.39 2.13 -0.16
C GLN A 51 -9.90 0.68 -0.10
N ALA A 52 -9.09 -0.29 -0.50
CA ALA A 52 -9.42 -1.71 -0.42
C ALA A 52 -9.59 -2.18 1.04
N ASP A 53 -8.68 -1.78 1.92
CA ASP A 53 -8.72 -2.09 3.36
C ASP A 53 -9.98 -1.52 4.02
N VAL A 54 -10.29 -0.25 3.78
CA VAL A 54 -11.52 0.38 4.30
C VAL A 54 -12.77 -0.33 3.79
N LYS A 55 -12.80 -0.74 2.51
CA LYS A 55 -13.92 -1.52 1.97
C LYS A 55 -14.06 -2.87 2.69
N ALA A 56 -12.97 -3.56 2.96
CA ALA A 56 -12.97 -4.82 3.71
C ALA A 56 -13.41 -4.66 5.17
N ALA A 57 -13.04 -3.56 5.82
CA ALA A 57 -13.51 -3.25 7.17
C ALA A 57 -15.01 -2.91 7.20
N LYS A 58 -15.50 -2.12 6.23
CA LYS A 58 -16.93 -1.77 6.08
C LYS A 58 -17.79 -3.03 5.93
N SER A 59 -17.39 -3.99 5.10
CA SER A 59 -18.17 -5.23 4.89
C SER A 59 -18.26 -6.11 6.13
N LYS A 60 -17.37 -5.91 7.11
CA LYS A 60 -17.34 -6.63 8.39
C LYS A 60 -17.90 -5.81 9.56
N ASN A 61 -18.48 -4.63 9.31
CA ASN A 61 -18.92 -3.67 10.33
C ASN A 61 -17.81 -3.32 11.36
N ALA A 62 -16.56 -3.33 10.92
CA ALA A 62 -15.37 -3.15 11.77
C ALA A 62 -14.61 -1.86 11.47
N LEU A 63 -15.18 -0.97 10.65
CA LEU A 63 -14.52 0.28 10.31
C LEU A 63 -14.58 1.28 11.47
N TRP A 64 -13.41 1.70 11.93
CA TRP A 64 -13.29 2.82 12.86
C TRP A 64 -13.40 4.16 12.13
N THR A 65 -14.01 5.15 12.79
CA THR A 65 -14.17 6.51 12.25
C THR A 65 -12.83 7.19 11.96
N THR A 66 -11.77 6.87 12.71
CA THR A 66 -10.41 7.38 12.49
C THR A 66 -9.78 6.83 11.21
N ALA A 67 -10.08 5.58 10.82
CA ALA A 67 -9.65 5.03 9.53
C ALA A 67 -10.36 5.71 8.36
N ASP A 68 -11.67 5.93 8.48
CA ASP A 68 -12.47 6.65 7.47
C ASP A 68 -11.99 8.11 7.31
N ALA A 69 -11.70 8.79 8.42
CA ALA A 69 -11.15 10.15 8.41
C ALA A 69 -9.77 10.23 7.76
N ALA A 70 -8.87 9.27 8.07
CA ALA A 70 -7.55 9.20 7.45
C ALA A 70 -7.65 8.93 5.94
N LEU A 71 -8.54 8.03 5.50
CA LEU A 71 -8.75 7.79 4.07
C LEU A 71 -9.23 9.06 3.35
N LYS A 72 -10.21 9.77 3.91
CA LYS A 72 -10.67 11.06 3.35
C LYS A 72 -9.54 12.08 3.26
N ALA A 73 -8.69 12.17 4.29
CA ALA A 73 -7.53 13.05 4.26
C ALA A 73 -6.51 12.66 3.18
N ALA A 74 -6.30 11.37 2.93
CA ALA A 74 -5.47 10.88 1.84
C ALA A 74 -6.06 11.26 0.47
N GLU A 75 -7.37 11.10 0.28
CA GLU A 75 -8.05 11.46 -0.96
C GLU A 75 -7.99 12.98 -1.23
N GLU A 76 -8.17 13.81 -0.20
CA GLU A 76 -8.02 15.26 -0.31
C GLU A 76 -6.57 15.68 -0.60
N ALA A 77 -5.58 14.97 -0.06
CA ALA A 77 -4.17 15.20 -0.39
C ALA A 77 -3.84 14.79 -1.84
N ALA A 78 -4.44 13.69 -2.32
CA ALA A 78 -4.27 13.24 -3.69
C ALA A 78 -4.77 14.27 -4.70
N LYS A 79 -5.93 14.90 -4.42
CA LYS A 79 -6.46 16.02 -5.23
C LYS A 79 -5.51 17.21 -5.29
N LYS A 80 -4.65 17.39 -4.28
CA LYS A 80 -3.67 18.48 -4.18
C LYS A 80 -2.29 18.10 -4.73
N GLY A 81 -2.09 16.86 -5.20
CA GLY A 81 -0.77 16.37 -5.60
C GLY A 81 0.20 16.11 -4.44
N ASP A 82 -0.27 16.14 -3.18
CA ASP A 82 0.56 15.95 -1.99
C ASP A 82 0.82 14.46 -1.74
N SER A 83 1.81 13.92 -2.44
CA SER A 83 2.20 12.51 -2.34
C SER A 83 2.60 12.10 -0.92
N ALA A 84 3.26 12.99 -0.17
CA ALA A 84 3.75 12.67 1.18
C ALA A 84 2.58 12.49 2.15
N THR A 85 1.59 13.39 2.10
CA THR A 85 0.39 13.28 2.92
C THR A 85 -0.47 12.10 2.49
N VAL A 86 -0.59 11.82 1.18
CA VAL A 86 -1.28 10.61 0.69
C VAL A 86 -0.68 9.36 1.34
N ILE A 87 0.63 9.15 1.21
CA ILE A 87 1.29 7.96 1.75
C ILE A 87 1.08 7.85 3.26
N LYS A 88 1.28 8.95 3.99
CA LYS A 88 1.11 8.99 5.45
C LYS A 88 -0.31 8.62 5.89
N GLN A 89 -1.31 9.26 5.29
CA GLN A 89 -2.70 9.07 5.68
C GLN A 89 -3.26 7.72 5.23
N SER A 90 -2.86 7.24 4.05
CA SER A 90 -3.20 5.89 3.58
C SER A 90 -2.64 4.79 4.48
N LYS A 91 -1.39 4.92 4.92
CA LYS A 91 -0.78 3.97 5.88
C LYS A 91 -1.53 3.99 7.22
N LEU A 92 -1.88 5.19 7.72
CA LEU A 92 -2.66 5.33 8.96
C LEU A 92 -4.06 4.71 8.84
N ALA A 93 -4.76 4.94 7.73
CA ALA A 93 -6.07 4.35 7.48
C ALA A 93 -6.00 2.81 7.50
N SER A 94 -4.99 2.25 6.81
CA SER A 94 -4.76 0.80 6.74
C SER A 94 -4.44 0.22 8.12
N ASP A 95 -3.57 0.85 8.90
CA ASP A 95 -3.24 0.42 10.27
C ASP A 95 -4.48 0.40 11.17
N HIS A 96 -5.30 1.45 11.14
CA HIS A 96 -6.54 1.50 11.92
C HIS A 96 -7.57 0.47 11.46
N VAL A 97 -7.65 0.18 10.16
CA VAL A 97 -8.45 -0.95 9.65
C VAL A 97 -7.97 -2.27 10.27
N GLN A 98 -6.66 -2.54 10.26
CA GLN A 98 -6.12 -3.77 10.83
C GLN A 98 -6.47 -3.90 12.32
N LYS A 99 -6.38 -2.80 13.08
CA LYS A 99 -6.79 -2.80 14.50
C LYS A 99 -8.29 -3.05 14.68
N GLY A 100 -9.14 -2.40 13.88
CA GLY A 100 -10.59 -2.62 13.93
C GLY A 100 -10.98 -4.05 13.59
N LEU A 101 -10.33 -4.66 12.60
CA LEU A 101 -10.51 -6.06 12.26
C LEU A 101 -10.01 -7.00 13.37
N ALA A 102 -8.86 -6.70 13.98
CA ALA A 102 -8.34 -7.50 15.09
C ALA A 102 -9.28 -7.49 16.31
N GLN A 103 -9.94 -6.36 16.58
CA GLN A 103 -10.88 -6.22 17.69
C GLN A 103 -12.07 -7.20 17.60
N LEU A 104 -12.47 -7.61 16.39
CA LEU A 104 -13.53 -8.63 16.23
C LEU A 104 -13.18 -9.98 16.86
N ASN A 105 -11.89 -10.25 17.09
CA ASN A 105 -11.40 -11.50 17.69
C ASN A 105 -11.13 -11.39 19.19
N TYR A 106 -11.45 -10.25 19.82
CA TYR A 106 -11.26 -10.09 21.25
C TYR A 106 -12.36 -10.85 22.02
N PRO A 107 -12.02 -11.48 23.16
CA PRO A 107 -13.01 -12.16 23.98
C PRO A 107 -14.02 -11.15 24.52
N THR A 108 -15.31 -11.52 24.47
CA THR A 108 -16.37 -10.72 25.08
C THR A 108 -16.32 -10.88 26.60
N LEU A 109 -16.05 -9.78 27.31
CA LEU A 109 -16.17 -9.74 28.76
C LEU A 109 -17.63 -9.54 29.11
N LYS A 110 -18.20 -10.47 29.89
CA LYS A 110 -19.53 -10.32 30.46
C LYS A 110 -19.44 -9.42 31.68
N VAL A 111 -20.20 -8.33 31.70
CA VAL A 111 -20.28 -7.42 32.86
C VAL A 111 -21.65 -7.63 33.51
N GLY A 112 -21.65 -8.22 34.69
CA GLY A 112 -22.87 -8.63 35.39
C GLY A 112 -23.48 -9.93 34.85
N ASP A 113 -24.45 -10.46 35.60
CA ASP A 113 -25.26 -11.64 35.24
C ASP A 113 -26.41 -11.29 34.29
#